data_AF-A0A920JDX3-F1
#
_entry.id   AF-A0A920JDX3-F1
#
_cell.length_a   1.000
_cell.length_b   1.000
_cell.length_c   1.000
_cell.angle_alpha   90.00
_cell.angle_beta   90.00
_cell.angle_gamma   90.00
#
_symmetry.space_group_name_H-M   'P 1'
#
loop_
_entity.id
_entity.type
_entity.pdbx_description
1 polymer ?
#
loop_
_entity_poly.entity_id
_entity_poly.type
_entity_poly.pdbx_seq_one_letter_code
_entity_poly.pdbx_strand_id
1 'polypeptide(L)'
;MDIDGKVLSIEEKPTNPKSNDAVVGLYMFDNSVFNKIDTLEPSARGEYEITDLCNIFVSENKCMNLNINGWWIDAGTPERIIELEEKLS
;
A
#
# COMPACT_ATOMS: atom_id res chain seq x y z
N MET A 1 5.83 -4.35 10.50
CA MET A 1 4.82 -4.38 11.59
C MET A 1 5.52 -4.70 12.91
N ASP A 2 4.88 -4.49 14.06
CA ASP A 2 5.35 -5.08 15.32
C ASP A 2 4.91 -6.55 15.45
N ILE A 3 5.24 -7.19 16.58
CA ILE A 3 4.92 -8.60 16.84
C ILE A 3 3.42 -8.87 16.95
N ASP A 4 2.63 -7.85 17.28
CA ASP A 4 1.17 -7.94 17.43
C ASP A 4 0.44 -7.61 16.11
N GLY A 5 1.18 -7.38 15.02
CA GLY A 5 0.63 -7.10 13.70
C GLY A 5 0.25 -5.63 13.49
N LYS A 6 0.66 -4.71 14.36
CA LYS A 6 0.45 -3.28 14.16
C LYS A 6 1.40 -2.74 13.09
N VAL A 7 0.88 -1.93 12.17
CA VAL A 7 1.71 -1.23 11.17
C VAL A 7 2.53 -0.15 11.85
N LEU A 8 3.86 -0.19 11.66
CA LEU A 8 4.80 0.79 12.21
C LEU A 8 5.19 1.86 11.20
N SER A 9 5.38 1.47 9.94
CA SER A 9 5.73 2.33 8.82
C SER A 9 5.47 1.59 7.52
N ILE A 10 5.20 2.32 6.44
CA ILE A 10 5.13 1.80 5.07
C ILE A 10 6.20 2.52 4.25
N GLU A 11 6.94 1.78 3.43
CA GLU A 11 7.97 2.34 2.56
C GLU A 11 7.63 2.07 1.10
N GLU A 12 7.68 3.11 0.28
CA GLU A 12 7.39 3.03 -1.14
C GLU A 12 8.63 2.56 -1.90
N LYS A 13 8.56 1.37 -2.50
CA LYS A 13 9.65 0.75 -3.29
C LYS A 13 11.04 0.84 -2.61
N PRO A 14 11.18 0.34 -1.36
CA PRO A 14 12.47 0.39 -0.66
C PRO A 14 13.50 -0.48 -1.37
N THR A 15 14.75 0.01 -1.43
CA THR A 15 15.88 -0.79 -1.97
C THR A 15 16.22 -1.99 -1.08
N ASN A 16 15.96 -1.89 0.22
CA ASN A 16 16.10 -2.98 1.18
C ASN A 16 14.81 -3.11 2.01
N PRO A 17 13.83 -3.93 1.57
CA PRO A 17 12.55 -4.09 2.24
C PRO A 17 12.71 -4.58 3.69
N LYS A 18 11.94 -4.00 4.61
CA LYS A 18 11.92 -4.39 6.04
C LYS A 18 11.17 -5.71 6.30
N SER A 19 10.34 -6.15 5.36
CA SER A 19 9.52 -7.36 5.44
C SER A 19 9.14 -7.85 4.04
N ASN A 20 8.57 -9.06 3.95
CA ASN A 20 8.01 -9.61 2.70
C ASN A 20 6.54 -9.21 2.48
N ASP A 21 5.95 -8.46 3.40
CA ASP A 21 4.58 -7.97 3.26
C ASP A 21 4.51 -6.78 2.30
N ALA A 22 3.53 -6.80 1.40
CA ALA A 22 3.26 -5.71 0.46
C ALA A 22 1.86 -5.14 0.69
N VAL A 23 1.75 -3.82 0.60
CA VAL A 23 0.44 -3.15 0.56
C VAL A 23 -0.11 -3.32 -0.85
N VAL A 24 -1.25 -4.00 -0.97
CA VAL A 24 -1.95 -4.19 -2.24
C VAL A 24 -2.83 -2.98 -2.57
N GLY A 25 -3.30 -2.89 -3.81
CA GLY A 25 -4.13 -1.79 -4.32
C GLY A 25 -5.55 -1.71 -3.75
N LEU A 26 -5.77 -2.00 -2.47
CA LEU A 26 -7.05 -1.93 -1.78
C LEU A 26 -6.93 -1.07 -0.53
N TYR A 27 -7.65 0.05 -0.51
CA TYR A 27 -7.58 1.04 0.57
C TYR A 27 -8.98 1.43 1.00
N MET A 28 -9.16 1.65 2.30
CA MET A 28 -10.40 2.17 2.89
C MET A 28 -10.06 3.32 3.81
N PHE A 29 -10.70 4.46 3.61
CA PHE A 29 -10.47 5.66 4.41
C PHE A 29 -11.78 6.26 4.89
N ASP A 30 -11.73 6.95 6.04
CA ASP A 30 -12.79 7.85 6.45
C ASP A 30 -12.69 9.20 5.71
N ASN A 31 -13.67 10.09 5.91
CA ASN A 31 -13.70 11.40 5.26
C ASN A 31 -12.50 12.30 5.61
N SER A 32 -11.72 12.01 6.66
CA SER A 32 -10.53 12.82 6.98
C SER A 32 -9.43 12.71 5.93
N VAL A 33 -9.54 11.73 5.02
CA VAL A 33 -8.60 11.53 3.91
C VAL A 33 -8.46 12.75 3.01
N PHE A 34 -9.56 13.47 2.74
CA PHE A 34 -9.52 14.63 1.83
C PHE A 34 -8.62 15.75 2.37
N ASN A 35 -8.76 16.07 3.66
CA ASN A 35 -7.91 17.06 4.31
C ASN A 35 -6.44 16.62 4.38
N LYS A 36 -6.18 15.31 4.45
CA LYS A 36 -4.80 14.77 4.51
C LYS A 36 -4.13 14.74 3.14
N ILE A 37 -4.88 14.46 2.07
CA ILE A 37 -4.38 14.53 0.69
C ILE A 37 -3.82 15.93 0.38
N ASP A 38 -4.50 16.98 0.86
CA ASP A 38 -4.07 18.37 0.67
C ASP A 38 -2.74 18.71 1.38
N THR A 39 -2.24 17.83 2.27
CA THR A 39 -0.96 18.03 2.98
C THR A 39 0.21 17.26 2.38
N LEU A 40 -0.04 16.46 1.34
CA LEU A 40 1.01 15.69 0.70
C LEU A 40 1.95 16.61 -0.08
N GLU A 41 3.22 16.22 -0.14
CA GLU A 41 4.25 16.86 -0.94
C GLU A 41 4.75 15.86 -1.99
N PRO A 42 5.21 16.32 -3.17
CA PRO A 42 5.76 15.43 -4.18
C PRO A 42 6.99 14.65 -3.65
N SER A 43 7.04 13.36 -3.93
CA SER A 43 8.18 12.51 -3.61
C SER A 43 9.41 12.84 -4.45
N ALA A 44 10.54 12.15 -4.19
CA ALA A 44 11.71 12.22 -5.05
C ALA A 44 11.44 11.80 -6.52
N ARG A 45 10.32 11.12 -6.79
CA ARG A 45 9.85 10.77 -8.14
C ARG A 45 8.97 11.85 -8.77
N GLY A 46 8.62 12.90 -8.02
CA GLY A 46 7.67 13.93 -8.44
C GLY A 46 6.20 13.51 -8.35
N GLU A 47 5.89 12.47 -7.55
CA GLU A 47 4.55 11.92 -7.40
C GLU A 47 3.98 12.17 -6.00
N TYR A 48 2.67 12.30 -5.89
CA TYR A 48 1.99 12.27 -4.59
C TYR A 48 1.70 10.81 -4.22
N GLU A 49 2.46 10.28 -3.27
CA GLU A 49 2.45 8.86 -2.96
C GLU A 49 1.28 8.49 -2.04
N ILE A 50 0.53 7.45 -2.41
CA ILE A 50 -0.47 6.85 -1.50
C ILE A 50 0.20 6.32 -0.22
N THR A 51 1.45 5.89 -0.32
CA THR A 51 2.26 5.44 0.82
C THR A 51 2.46 6.54 1.87
N ASP A 52 2.66 7.79 1.44
CA ASP A 52 2.79 8.93 2.36
C ASP A 52 1.47 9.22 3.05
N LEU A 53 0.35 9.19 2.30
CA LEU A 53 -0.99 9.32 2.87
C LEU A 53 -1.25 8.25 3.94
N CYS A 54 -0.96 6.98 3.64
CA CYS A 54 -1.12 5.88 4.60
C CYS A 54 -0.25 6.09 5.84
N ASN A 55 0.99 6.59 5.71
CA ASN A 55 1.87 6.88 6.83
C ASN A 55 1.32 7.98 7.76
N ILE A 56 0.56 8.96 7.24
CA ILE A 56 -0.16 9.93 8.08
C ILE A 56 -1.13 9.17 9.02
N PHE A 57 -1.95 8.26 8.49
CA PHE A 57 -2.87 7.46 9.31
C PHE A 57 -2.14 6.52 10.29
N VAL A 58 -0.99 5.95 9.89
CA VAL A 58 -0.13 5.17 10.79
C VAL A 58 0.35 6.02 11.96
N SER A 59 0.83 7.24 11.70
CA SER A 59 1.32 8.16 12.74
C SER A 59 0.22 8.61 13.71
N GLU A 60 -1.03 8.72 13.23
CA GLU A 60 -2.21 9.02 14.04
C GLU A 60 -2.74 7.81 14.83
N ASN A 61 -2.11 6.63 14.72
CA ASN A 61 -2.63 5.35 15.23
C ASN A 61 -4.06 5.02 14.72
N LYS A 62 -4.37 5.44 13.49
CA LYS A 62 -5.66 5.18 12.82
C LYS A 62 -5.57 4.18 11.66
N CYS A 63 -4.41 3.58 11.46
CA CYS A 63 -4.22 2.54 10.46
C CYS A 63 -4.57 1.17 11.04
N MET A 64 -5.53 0.49 10.40
CA MET A 64 -5.77 -0.94 10.55
C MET A 64 -5.31 -1.63 9.26
N ASN A 65 -4.75 -2.82 9.38
CA ASN A 65 -4.42 -3.67 8.24
C ASN A 65 -5.26 -4.95 8.27
N LEU A 66 -5.42 -5.55 7.09
CA LEU A 66 -6.04 -6.85 6.92
C LEU A 66 -5.16 -7.68 6.01
N ASN A 67 -4.73 -8.85 6.49
CA ASN A 67 -4.04 -9.82 5.65
C ASN A 67 -5.04 -10.50 4.72
N ILE A 68 -4.81 -10.35 3.41
CA ILE A 68 -5.63 -11.01 2.40
C ILE A 68 -5.05 -12.40 2.16
N ASN A 69 -5.78 -13.41 2.58
CA ASN A 69 -5.49 -14.79 2.24
C ASN A 69 -6.11 -15.09 0.87
N GLY A 70 -5.27 -15.31 -0.13
CA GLY A 70 -5.74 -15.58 -1.49
C GLY A 70 -4.67 -15.28 -2.52
N TRP A 71 -5.09 -15.32 -3.78
CA TRP A 71 -4.25 -14.94 -4.89
C TRP A 71 -4.51 -13.48 -5.25
N TRP A 72 -3.44 -12.69 -5.32
CA TRP A 72 -3.45 -11.30 -5.76
C TRP A 72 -2.46 -11.13 -6.91
N ILE A 73 -2.85 -10.39 -7.95
CA ILE A 73 -1.98 -10.02 -9.05
C ILE A 73 -2.10 -8.53 -9.33
N ASP A 74 -0.95 -7.89 -9.52
CA ASP A 74 -0.88 -6.64 -10.26
C ASP A 74 -0.61 -6.99 -11.74
N ALA A 75 -1.59 -6.68 -12.59
CA ALA A 75 -1.57 -6.96 -14.03
C ALA A 75 -0.97 -5.80 -14.85
N GLY A 76 0.09 -5.19 -14.32
CA GLY A 76 0.75 -4.03 -14.92
C GLY A 76 1.67 -4.33 -16.12
N THR A 77 1.94 -5.60 -16.44
CA THR A 77 2.76 -6.00 -17.60
C THR A 77 2.06 -7.06 -18.46
N PRO A 78 2.40 -7.19 -19.77
CA PRO A 78 1.81 -8.22 -20.63
C PRO A 78 1.95 -9.64 -20.08
N GLU A 79 3.10 -9.96 -19.49
CA GLU A 79 3.36 -11.29 -18.90
C GLU A 79 2.44 -11.55 -17.70
N ARG A 80 2.21 -10.54 -16.85
CA ARG A 80 1.31 -10.64 -15.69
C ARG A 80 -0.16 -10.76 -16.12
N ILE A 81 -0.53 -10.16 -17.26
CA ILE A 81 -1.87 -10.31 -17.84
C ILE A 81 -2.09 -11.76 -18.33
N ILE A 82 -1.11 -12.35 -19.02
CA ILE A 82 -1.20 -13.75 -19.47
C ILE A 82 -1.33 -14.70 -18.27
N GLU A 83 -0.53 -14.49 -17.22
CA GLU A 83 -0.64 -15.28 -15.97
C GLU A 83 -2.03 -15.17 -15.34
N LEU A 84 -2.63 -13.98 -15.36
CA LEU A 84 -4.00 -13.76 -14.88
C LEU A 84 -5.02 -14.55 -15.71
N GLU A 85 -4.91 -14.53 -17.03
CA GLU A 85 -5.82 -15.27 -17.93
C GLU A 85 -5.73 -16.79 -17.71
N GLU A 86 -4.52 -17.33 -17.58
CA GLU A 86 -4.30 -18.75 -17.28
C GLU A 86 -4.87 -19.15 -15.92
N LYS A 87 -4.83 -18.25 -14.93
CA LYS A 87 -5.32 -18.53 -13.58
C LYS A 87 -6.85 -18.55 -13.49
N LEU A 88 -7.52 -17.76 -14.33
CA LEU A 88 -8.98 -17.62 -14.35
C LEU A 88 -9.69 -18.62 -15.29
N SER A 89 -8.93 -19.27 -16.17
CA SER A 89 -9.41 -20.31 -17.09
C SER A 89 -9.57 -21.66 -16.38
#